data_AF-A0A1W6B879-F1
#
_entry.id   AF-A0A1W6B879-F1
#
_cell.length_a   1.000
_cell.length_b   1.000
_cell.length_c   1.000
_cell.angle_alpha   90.00
_cell.angle_beta   90.00
_cell.angle_gamma   90.00
#
_symmetry.space_group_name_H-M   'P 1'
#
loop_
_entity.id
_entity.type
_entity.pdbx_description
1 polymer ?
#
loop_
_entity_poly.entity_id
_entity_poly.type
_entity_poly.pdbx_seq_one_letter_code
_entity_poly.pdbx_strand_id
1 'polypeptide(L)'
;MSKDKQKEALDMIRAVYDDGYAEINGNRYEFSAMTHKKRRKVFAFFTGIASELGRQSLEFLDTARFEEVERVMFDYVLFDGVQLSKQPDHFESYPADYVMLVTTALQVISWPFMGGSNMNSRSEAPDVQKFTLNPRT
;
A
#
# COMPACT_ATOMS: atom_id res chain seq x y z
N MET A 1 -16.02 -3.27 11.54
CA MET A 1 -15.35 -2.01 11.97
C MET A 1 -16.36 -0.86 11.89
N SER A 2 -16.35 0.08 12.84
CA SER A 2 -17.16 1.30 12.74
C SER A 2 -16.60 2.20 11.63
N LYS A 3 -17.46 3.05 11.03
CA LYS A 3 -17.05 4.00 9.99
C LYS A 3 -15.95 4.96 10.48
N ASP A 4 -15.96 5.29 11.77
CA ASP A 4 -14.98 6.20 12.38
C ASP A 4 -13.58 5.58 12.42
N LYS A 5 -13.46 4.29 12.78
CA LYS A 5 -12.17 3.56 12.76
C LYS A 5 -11.58 3.44 11.36
N GLN A 6 -12.43 3.34 10.33
CA GLN A 6 -11.98 3.32 8.94
C GLN A 6 -11.44 4.69 8.52
N LYS A 7 -12.11 5.78 8.94
CA LYS A 7 -11.67 7.14 8.65
C LYS A 7 -10.33 7.45 9.33
N GLU A 8 -10.18 7.11 10.61
CA GLU A 8 -8.93 7.26 11.36
C GLU A 8 -7.77 6.50 10.70
N ALA A 9 -8.00 5.25 10.28
CA ALA A 9 -6.99 4.46 9.57
C ALA A 9 -6.59 5.10 8.24
N LEU A 10 -7.55 5.63 7.46
CA LEU A 10 -7.27 6.33 6.21
C LEU A 10 -6.50 7.64 6.45
N ASP A 11 -6.83 8.39 7.50
CA ASP A 11 -6.13 9.63 7.85
C ASP A 11 -4.68 9.35 8.27
N MET A 12 -4.41 8.26 8.98
CA MET A 12 -3.04 7.82 9.30
C MET A 12 -2.24 7.43 8.05
N ILE A 13 -2.84 6.66 7.13
CA ILE A 13 -2.19 6.26 5.87
C ILE A 13 -1.87 7.49 5.02
N ARG A 14 -2.80 8.45 5.00
CA ARG A 14 -2.59 9.73 4.32
C ARG A 14 -1.44 10.50 4.93
N ALA A 15 -1.38 10.62 6.26
CA ALA A 15 -0.29 11.31 6.94
C ALA A 15 1.08 10.71 6.56
N VAL A 16 1.21 9.40 6.60
CA VAL A 16 2.45 8.70 6.17
C VAL A 16 2.77 8.95 4.69
N TYR A 17 1.75 8.97 3.83
CA TYR A 17 1.94 9.28 2.41
C TYR A 17 2.43 10.72 2.19
N ASP A 18 1.85 11.68 2.92
CA ASP A 18 2.15 13.11 2.81
C ASP A 18 3.51 13.45 3.45
N ASP A 19 3.82 12.86 4.60
CA ASP A 19 5.09 13.03 5.34
C ASP A 19 6.26 12.28 4.69
N GLY A 20 5.96 11.23 3.92
CA GLY A 20 6.93 10.41 3.21
C GLY A 20 7.71 9.45 4.11
N TYR A 21 7.29 9.22 5.36
CA TYR A 21 7.89 8.22 6.24
C TYR A 21 6.88 7.65 7.25
N ALA A 22 7.16 6.45 7.75
CA ALA A 22 6.46 5.83 8.87
C ALA A 22 7.43 5.55 10.02
N GLU A 23 6.98 5.75 11.25
CA GLU A 23 7.69 5.29 12.45
C GLU A 23 7.08 3.97 12.93
N ILE A 24 7.92 2.94 13.04
CA ILE A 24 7.53 1.58 13.44
C ILE A 24 8.50 1.14 14.52
N ASN A 25 8.02 0.86 15.73
CA ASN A 25 8.84 0.41 16.87
C ASN A 25 10.10 1.27 17.16
N GLY A 26 10.04 2.58 16.88
CA GLY A 26 11.16 3.51 17.05
C GLY A 26 12.09 3.62 15.84
N ASN A 27 11.86 2.83 14.79
CA ASN A 27 12.57 2.86 13.52
C ASN A 27 11.82 3.71 12.49
N ARG A 28 12.57 4.56 11.78
CA ARG A 28 12.04 5.42 10.72
C ARG A 28 12.23 4.77 9.35
N TYR A 29 11.13 4.57 8.64
CA TYR A 29 11.10 4.02 7.30
C TYR A 29 10.61 5.06 6.30
N GLU A 30 11.45 5.43 5.34
CA GLU A 30 11.15 6.49 4.38
C GLU A 30 10.64 5.93 3.06
N PHE A 31 9.57 6.51 2.53
CA PHE A 31 8.94 6.13 1.26
C PHE A 31 9.41 7.06 0.16
N SER A 32 10.34 6.58 -0.67
CA SER A 32 10.80 7.33 -1.84
C SER A 32 9.73 7.44 -2.94
N ALA A 33 9.90 8.40 -3.84
CA ALA A 33 8.94 8.68 -4.89
C ALA A 33 8.77 7.50 -5.86
N MET A 34 7.55 6.96 -5.93
CA MET A 34 7.16 5.89 -6.86
C MET A 34 6.28 6.40 -8.00
N THR A 35 6.54 5.93 -9.22
CA THR A 35 5.63 6.14 -10.36
C THR A 35 4.33 5.35 -10.19
N HIS A 36 3.21 5.85 -10.73
CA HIS A 36 1.94 5.12 -10.72
C HIS A 36 2.03 3.74 -11.37
N LYS A 37 2.89 3.55 -12.39
CA LYS A 37 3.13 2.24 -13.02
C LYS A 37 3.71 1.20 -12.06
N LYS A 38 4.50 1.63 -11.06
CA LYS A 38 5.01 0.76 -9.99
C LYS A 38 3.95 0.57 -8.91
N ARG A 39 3.34 1.67 -8.44
CA ARG A 39 2.29 1.63 -7.42
C ARG A 39 1.11 0.72 -7.81
N ARG A 40 0.70 0.70 -9.09
CA ARG A 40 -0.44 -0.12 -9.55
C ARG A 40 -0.24 -1.62 -9.33
N LYS A 41 1.01 -2.10 -9.32
CA LYS A 41 1.32 -3.51 -9.05
C LYS A 41 1.02 -3.85 -7.59
N VAL A 42 1.50 -3.00 -6.68
CA VAL A 42 1.25 -3.11 -5.25
C VAL A 42 -0.24 -2.98 -4.96
N PHE A 43 -0.92 -2.02 -5.60
CA PHE A 43 -2.36 -1.84 -5.46
C PHE A 43 -3.16 -3.06 -5.91
N ALA A 44 -2.87 -3.62 -7.09
CA ALA A 44 -3.56 -4.81 -7.59
C ALA A 44 -3.37 -6.04 -6.70
N PHE A 45 -2.22 -6.15 -6.02
CA PHE A 45 -1.99 -7.17 -5.00
C PHE A 45 -2.80 -6.89 -3.74
N PHE A 46 -2.69 -5.67 -3.20
CA PHE A 46 -3.41 -5.23 -2.00
C PHE A 46 -4.92 -5.45 -2.11
N THR A 47 -5.54 -5.11 -3.24
CA THR A 47 -6.97 -5.35 -3.46
C THR A 47 -7.33 -6.84 -3.50
N GLY A 48 -6.41 -7.70 -3.95
CA GLY A 48 -6.60 -9.15 -3.98
C GLY A 48 -6.57 -9.79 -2.60
N ILE A 49 -5.78 -9.23 -1.67
CA ILE A 49 -5.61 -9.74 -0.30
C ILE A 49 -6.40 -8.95 0.75
N ALA A 50 -7.19 -7.96 0.35
CA ALA A 50 -7.90 -7.08 1.28
C ALA A 50 -8.87 -7.84 2.21
N SER A 51 -9.53 -8.88 1.71
CA SER A 51 -10.35 -9.78 2.52
C SER A 51 -9.53 -10.55 3.54
N GLU A 52 -8.31 -10.95 3.18
CA GLU A 52 -7.35 -11.69 4.03
C GLU A 52 -6.85 -10.83 5.18
N LEU A 53 -6.45 -9.60 4.86
CA LEU A 53 -6.09 -8.61 5.87
C LEU A 53 -7.26 -8.33 6.83
N GLY A 54 -8.49 -8.28 6.31
CA GLY A 54 -9.70 -8.12 7.12
C GLY A 54 -9.96 -9.27 8.10
N ARG A 55 -9.55 -10.50 7.77
CA ARG A 55 -9.58 -11.68 8.66
C ARG A 55 -8.30 -11.87 9.48
N GLN A 56 -7.39 -10.89 9.48
CA GLN A 56 -6.08 -10.96 10.14
C GLN A 56 -5.23 -12.16 9.67
N SER A 57 -5.43 -12.62 8.43
CA SER A 57 -4.58 -13.64 7.82
C SER A 57 -3.42 -12.99 7.09
N LEU A 58 -2.24 -13.59 7.28
CA LEU A 58 -1.00 -13.21 6.62
C LEU A 58 -0.48 -14.33 5.70
N GLU A 59 -1.33 -15.28 5.32
CA GLU A 59 -0.97 -16.40 4.42
C GLU A 59 -0.39 -15.91 3.08
N PHE A 60 -0.75 -14.71 2.63
CA PHE A 60 -0.22 -14.13 1.40
C PHE A 60 1.31 -13.94 1.43
N LEU A 61 1.93 -13.87 2.63
CA LEU A 61 3.38 -13.69 2.77
C LEU A 61 4.18 -14.84 2.14
N ASP A 62 3.61 -16.04 2.06
CA ASP A 62 4.27 -17.23 1.49
C ASP A 62 3.89 -17.45 0.00
N THR A 63 3.48 -16.39 -0.70
CA THR A 63 3.10 -16.49 -2.11
C THR A 63 4.18 -15.91 -3.02
N ALA A 64 4.48 -16.58 -4.13
CA ALA A 64 5.39 -16.06 -5.16
C ALA A 64 4.98 -14.66 -5.67
N ARG A 65 3.66 -14.38 -5.66
CA ARG A 65 3.13 -13.06 -6.02
C ARG A 65 3.53 -11.99 -5.00
N PHE A 66 3.58 -12.33 -3.71
CA PHE A 66 4.03 -11.42 -2.68
C PHE A 66 5.52 -11.14 -2.79
N GLU A 67 6.37 -12.14 -3.03
CA GLU A 67 7.83 -11.95 -3.21
C GLU A 67 8.14 -10.87 -4.29
N GLU A 68 7.42 -10.91 -5.42
CA GLU A 68 7.56 -9.88 -6.46
C GLU A 68 7.12 -8.48 -5.99
N VAL A 69 6.05 -8.41 -5.20
CA VAL A 69 5.50 -7.16 -4.68
C VAL A 69 6.41 -6.59 -3.60
N GLU A 70 6.87 -7.42 -2.67
CA GLU A 70 7.83 -7.08 -1.63
C GLU A 70 9.09 -6.46 -2.23
N ARG A 71 9.68 -7.11 -3.23
CA ARG A 71 10.84 -6.55 -3.93
C ARG A 71 10.57 -5.16 -4.50
N VAL A 72 9.40 -4.96 -5.11
CA VAL A 72 9.00 -3.64 -5.64
C VAL A 72 8.79 -2.63 -4.52
N MET A 73 8.28 -3.03 -3.36
CA MET A 73 8.11 -2.12 -2.21
C MET A 73 9.47 -1.75 -1.62
N PHE A 74 10.32 -2.73 -1.35
CA PHE A 74 11.62 -2.55 -0.69
C PHE A 74 12.67 -1.85 -1.57
N ASP A 75 12.47 -1.79 -2.89
CA ASP A 75 13.21 -0.88 -3.77
C ASP A 75 12.92 0.62 -3.48
N TYR A 76 11.81 0.92 -2.79
CA TYR A 76 11.35 2.29 -2.54
C TYR A 76 11.14 2.63 -1.07
N VAL A 77 11.28 1.66 -0.17
CA VAL A 77 11.33 1.88 1.28
C VAL A 77 12.78 1.92 1.72
N LEU A 78 13.16 2.98 2.42
CA LEU A 78 14.51 3.22 2.90
C LEU A 78 14.56 3.11 4.42
N PHE A 79 15.64 2.54 4.92
CA PHE A 79 16.05 2.59 6.32
C PHE A 79 17.46 3.18 6.35
N ASP A 80 17.67 4.22 7.16
CA ASP A 80 18.92 5.00 7.22
C ASP A 80 19.42 5.47 5.84
N GLY A 81 18.50 5.90 4.97
CA GLY A 81 18.80 6.38 3.62
C GLY A 81 19.17 5.27 2.62
N VAL A 82 19.11 4.00 3.01
CA VAL A 82 19.43 2.85 2.16
C VAL A 82 18.16 2.04 1.87
N GLN A 83 17.96 1.66 0.61
CA GLN A 83 16.82 0.82 0.20
C GLN A 83 16.84 -0.52 0.93
N LEU A 84 15.69 -0.98 1.43
CA LEU A 84 15.58 -2.28 2.08
C LEU A 84 15.90 -3.44 1.14
N SER A 85 15.70 -3.30 -0.17
CA SER A 85 16.11 -4.33 -1.15
C SER A 85 17.63 -4.54 -1.22
N LYS A 86 18.41 -3.64 -0.63
CA LYS A 86 19.88 -3.74 -0.48
C LYS A 86 20.31 -4.18 0.92
N GLN A 87 19.35 -4.47 1.82
CA GLN A 87 19.57 -4.82 3.21
C GLN A 87 18.83 -6.14 3.53
N PRO A 88 19.26 -7.28 2.95
CA PRO A 88 18.53 -8.55 3.05
C PRO A 88 18.38 -9.04 4.50
N ASP A 89 19.33 -8.72 5.37
CA ASP A 89 19.33 -9.15 6.77
C ASP A 89 18.71 -8.12 7.73
N HIS A 90 18.09 -7.05 7.21
CA HIS A 90 17.51 -5.96 8.03
C HIS A 90 16.56 -6.50 9.10
N PHE A 91 15.67 -7.41 8.71
CA PHE A 91 14.64 -7.94 9.58
C PHE A 91 15.13 -9.01 10.56
N GLU A 92 16.36 -9.51 10.42
CA GLU A 92 17.00 -10.33 11.45
C GLU A 92 17.31 -9.50 12.70
N SER A 93 17.58 -8.20 12.52
CA SER A 93 17.78 -7.24 13.62
C SER A 93 16.47 -6.62 14.11
N TYR A 94 15.47 -6.51 13.24
CA TYR A 94 14.18 -5.86 13.53
C TYR A 94 12.97 -6.73 13.14
N PRO A 95 12.83 -7.95 13.71
CA PRO A 95 11.80 -8.91 13.26
C PRO A 95 10.37 -8.43 13.56
N ALA A 96 10.19 -7.65 14.64
CA ALA A 96 8.89 -7.09 15.00
C ALA A 96 8.36 -6.08 13.97
N ASP A 97 9.24 -5.49 13.16
CA ASP A 97 8.88 -4.43 12.23
C ASP A 97 8.35 -4.98 10.92
N TYR A 98 8.74 -6.20 10.54
CA TYR A 98 8.49 -6.75 9.21
C TYR A 98 7.01 -6.71 8.81
N VAL A 99 6.13 -7.34 9.60
CA VAL A 99 4.70 -7.40 9.31
C VAL A 99 4.06 -6.00 9.36
N MET A 100 4.47 -5.17 10.32
CA MET A 100 3.96 -3.80 10.47
C MET A 100 4.34 -2.95 9.26
N LEU A 101 5.58 -3.08 8.78
CA LEU A 101 6.08 -2.37 7.64
C LEU A 101 5.43 -2.85 6.35
N VAL A 102 5.34 -4.16 6.12
CA VAL A 102 4.70 -4.73 4.92
C VAL A 102 3.26 -4.24 4.82
N THR A 103 2.48 -4.35 5.90
CA THR A 103 1.07 -3.92 5.90
C THR A 103 0.91 -2.41 5.77
N THR A 104 1.80 -1.61 6.37
CA THR A 104 1.82 -0.14 6.20
C THR A 104 2.19 0.24 4.77
N ALA A 105 3.25 -0.34 4.22
CA ALA A 105 3.72 -0.07 2.87
C ALA A 105 2.67 -0.42 1.81
N LEU A 106 1.99 -1.57 1.95
CA LEU A 106 0.89 -1.94 1.06
C LEU A 106 -0.19 -0.87 1.00
N GLN A 107 -0.55 -0.27 2.13
CA GLN A 107 -1.58 0.76 2.22
C GLN A 107 -1.09 2.12 1.69
N VAL A 108 0.07 2.59 2.16
CA VAL A 108 0.67 3.88 1.79
C VAL A 108 0.98 3.95 0.30
N ILE A 109 1.56 2.89 -0.26
CA ILE A 109 1.92 2.85 -1.68
C ILE A 109 0.64 2.87 -2.55
N SER A 110 -0.42 2.23 -2.07
CA SER A 110 -1.73 2.11 -2.71
C SER A 110 -2.60 3.35 -2.57
N TRP A 111 -2.33 4.23 -1.59
CA TRP A 111 -3.14 5.40 -1.24
C TRP A 111 -3.62 6.23 -2.45
N PRO A 112 -2.78 6.56 -3.45
CA PRO A 112 -3.23 7.37 -4.60
C PRO A 112 -4.36 6.76 -5.43
N PHE A 113 -4.58 5.45 -5.33
CA PHE A 113 -5.64 4.76 -6.08
C PHE A 113 -6.88 4.50 -5.25
N MET A 114 -6.78 4.52 -3.92
CA MET A 114 -7.92 4.25 -3.04
C MET A 114 -9.06 5.25 -3.23
N GLY A 115 -8.74 6.53 -3.48
CA GLY A 115 -9.74 7.57 -3.77
C GLY A 115 -10.37 7.51 -5.17
N GLY A 116 -9.71 6.88 -6.14
CA GLY A 116 -10.22 6.71 -7.51
C GLY A 116 -10.91 5.37 -7.76
N SER A 117 -10.70 4.40 -6.88
CA SER A 117 -11.43 3.14 -6.87
C SER A 117 -12.72 3.30 -6.06
N ASN A 118 -13.86 2.79 -6.55
CA ASN A 118 -15.14 2.74 -5.83
C ASN A 118 -15.10 1.91 -4.52
N MET A 119 -13.91 1.59 -3.98
CA MET A 119 -13.73 0.88 -2.71
C MET A 119 -14.28 1.66 -1.51
N ASN A 120 -14.57 2.97 -1.67
CA ASN A 120 -15.21 3.80 -0.63
C ASN A 120 -16.74 3.95 -0.77
N SER A 121 -17.39 3.29 -1.74
CA SER A 121 -18.84 3.36 -1.94
C SER A 121 -19.46 1.97 -2.07
N ARG A 122 -20.28 1.58 -1.08
CA ARG A 122 -21.14 0.38 -1.10
C ARG A 122 -22.06 0.37 -2.34
N SER A 123 -22.52 -0.83 -2.73
CA SER A 123 -23.77 -1.10 -3.47
C SER A 123 -24.28 0.03 -4.37
N GLU A 124 -23.89 0.00 -5.63
CA GLU A 124 -24.70 0.22 -6.82
C GLU A 124 -23.75 0.17 -8.03
N ALA A 125 -24.21 -0.43 -9.12
CA ALA A 125 -23.41 -0.54 -10.34
C ALA A 125 -22.96 0.87 -10.78
N PRO A 126 -21.70 1.06 -11.19
CA PRO A 126 -21.27 2.34 -11.71
C PRO A 126 -22.06 2.63 -12.99
N ASP A 127 -22.87 3.69 -12.96
CA ASP A 127 -23.37 4.31 -14.17
C ASP A 127 -22.17 4.61 -15.07
N VAL A 128 -22.18 3.99 -16.24
CA VAL A 128 -21.14 4.12 -17.25
C VAL A 128 -20.90 5.60 -17.50
N GLN A 129 -19.72 6.10 -17.12
CA GLN A 129 -19.25 7.42 -17.54
C GLN A 129 -19.26 7.44 -19.07
N LYS A 130 -20.29 8.03 -19.66
CA LYS A 130 -20.40 8.26 -21.10
C LYS A 130 -19.38 9.33 -21.49
N PHE A 131 -18.18 8.91 -21.87
CA PHE A 131 -17.27 9.77 -22.61
C PHE A 131 -17.90 10.06 -23.97
N THR A 132 -18.55 11.22 -24.10
CA THR A 132 -18.92 11.75 -25.41
C THR A 132 -17.64 12.32 -26.02
N LEU A 133 -17.00 11.50 -26.87
CA LEU A 133 -15.98 12.00 -27.78
C LEU A 133 -16.70 12.87 -28.82
N ASN A 134 -16.58 14.19 -28.70
CA ASN A 134 -16.98 15.08 -29.78
C ASN A 134 -16.07 14.79 -30.99
N PRO A 135 -16.63 14.46 -32.17
CA PRO A 135 -15.82 14.33 -33.38
C PRO A 135 -15.15 15.68 -33.64
N ARG A 136 -13.82 15.66 -33.82
CA ARG A 136 -13.13 16.80 -34.39
C ARG A 136 -13.61 16.95 -35.84
N THR A 137 -14.11 18.15 -36.15
CA THR A 137 -14.45 18.63 -37.50
C THR A 137 -13.36 18.37 -38.51
#